data_AF-A0A221MF87-F1
#
_entry.id   AF-A0A221MF87-F1
#
_cell.length_a   1.000
_cell.length_b   1.000
_cell.length_c   1.000
_cell.angle_alpha   90.00
_cell.angle_beta   90.00
_cell.angle_gamma   90.00
#
_symmetry.space_group_name_H-M   'P 1'
#
loop_
_entity.id
_entity.type
_entity.pdbx_description
1 polymer ?
#
loop_
_entity_poly.entity_id
_entity_poly.type
_entity_poly.pdbx_seq_one_letter_code
_entity_poly.pdbx_strand_id
1 'polypeptide(L)'
;MTVLNDVFGVEKPVLGMVHLEALPGSPLYNGNLDQVLESALRDARSLKKSGANAVIIENFNDYPFYPDTMEPETVASLTMIAHEIRKEVDLPMGINILRNSWKAALAIAGVVGAEFIRLNILTDAYITDQGFINAEAHLVMRYRKHLGLENVKVFADIQTKHAAPLAPRPLGVLARDTAYRGMADALILAGEESADPPSVENLKAVREAVPDVPIIIGSGMKVETANLLKYADGAVFGYGSKIDDIMTNPVDEEKTRRFCEGVDKERQSSKETFTV
;
A
#
# COMPACT_ATOMS: atom_id res chain seq x y z
N MET A 1 18.25 -11.69 3.99
CA MET A 1 17.29 -11.21 2.97
C MET A 1 16.33 -10.26 3.67
N THR A 2 15.90 -9.21 3.01
CA THR A 2 14.95 -8.25 3.58
C THR A 2 13.53 -8.84 3.54
N VAL A 3 12.63 -8.37 4.42
CA VAL A 3 11.20 -8.76 4.41
C VAL A 3 10.58 -8.64 3.01
N LEU A 4 10.96 -7.62 2.24
CA LEU A 4 10.46 -7.42 0.89
C LEU A 4 10.91 -8.52 -0.08
N ASN A 5 12.17 -8.94 -0.04
CA ASN A 5 12.63 -10.02 -0.90
C ASN A 5 11.97 -11.36 -0.55
N ASP A 6 11.68 -11.60 0.74
CA ASP A 6 10.98 -12.80 1.18
C ASP A 6 9.52 -12.85 0.68
N VAL A 7 8.84 -11.69 0.61
CA VAL A 7 7.45 -11.60 0.13
C VAL A 7 7.36 -11.57 -1.40
N PHE A 8 8.23 -10.81 -2.06
CA PHE A 8 8.09 -10.49 -3.48
C PHE A 8 9.08 -11.23 -4.38
N GLY A 9 10.14 -11.84 -3.83
CA GLY A 9 11.19 -12.51 -4.59
C GLY A 9 12.12 -11.57 -5.36
N VAL A 10 12.06 -10.26 -5.09
CA VAL A 10 12.77 -9.22 -5.83
C VAL A 10 13.10 -8.04 -4.90
N GLU A 11 14.25 -7.39 -5.14
CA GLU A 11 14.61 -6.11 -4.51
C GLU A 11 13.88 -4.94 -5.18
N LYS A 12 13.52 -3.89 -4.43
CA LYS A 12 12.80 -2.73 -4.97
C LYS A 12 11.46 -3.07 -5.63
N PRO A 13 10.60 -3.93 -5.04
CA PRO A 13 9.33 -4.33 -5.66
C PRO A 13 8.44 -3.12 -5.98
N VAL A 14 7.72 -3.23 -7.09
CA VAL A 14 6.66 -2.30 -7.50
C VAL A 14 5.31 -2.88 -7.09
N LEU A 15 4.63 -2.21 -6.15
CA LEU A 15 3.33 -2.62 -5.61
C LEU A 15 2.23 -1.85 -6.32
N GLY A 16 1.55 -2.47 -7.28
CA GLY A 16 0.51 -1.83 -8.09
C GLY A 16 -0.81 -1.67 -7.34
N MET A 17 -1.46 -0.52 -7.43
CA MET A 17 -2.75 -0.28 -6.78
C MET A 17 -3.93 -0.70 -7.66
N VAL A 18 -4.80 -1.56 -7.13
CA VAL A 18 -6.14 -1.84 -7.65
C VAL A 18 -7.13 -1.02 -6.81
N HIS A 19 -7.40 0.21 -7.26
CA HIS A 19 -8.42 1.07 -6.68
C HIS A 19 -9.80 0.57 -7.11
N LEU A 20 -10.59 0.08 -6.15
CA LEU A 20 -11.94 -0.39 -6.42
C LEU A 20 -12.87 0.78 -6.73
N GLU A 21 -13.82 0.55 -7.63
CA GLU A 21 -15.04 1.36 -7.70
C GLU A 21 -15.83 1.22 -6.38
N ALA A 22 -16.77 2.12 -6.13
CA ALA A 22 -17.52 2.16 -4.88
C ALA A 22 -18.21 0.82 -4.59
N LEU A 23 -18.09 0.34 -3.35
CA LEU A 23 -18.64 -0.94 -2.89
C LEU A 23 -20.05 -0.77 -2.32
N PRO A 24 -20.86 -1.84 -2.24
CA PRO A 24 -22.11 -1.83 -1.48
C PRO A 24 -21.94 -1.15 -0.11
N GLY A 25 -22.87 -0.25 0.22
CA GLY A 25 -22.81 0.58 1.44
C GLY A 25 -22.20 1.98 1.20
N SER A 26 -21.34 2.15 0.18
CA SER A 26 -20.82 3.46 -0.20
C SER A 26 -21.90 4.32 -0.88
N PRO A 27 -21.96 5.64 -0.62
CA PRO A 27 -22.88 6.55 -1.31
C PRO A 27 -22.74 6.60 -2.83
N LEU A 28 -21.58 6.20 -3.36
CA LEU A 28 -21.28 6.22 -4.79
C LEU A 28 -21.50 4.89 -5.48
N TYR A 29 -21.94 3.87 -4.74
CA TYR A 29 -22.23 2.58 -5.31
C TYR A 29 -23.39 2.68 -6.30
N ASN A 30 -23.15 2.21 -7.53
CA ASN A 30 -24.10 2.29 -8.63
C ASN A 30 -25.06 1.08 -8.71
N GLY A 31 -25.01 0.15 -7.75
CA GLY A 31 -25.88 -1.03 -7.71
C GLY A 31 -25.36 -2.23 -8.51
N ASN A 32 -24.12 -2.20 -9.04
CA ASN A 32 -23.57 -3.28 -9.86
C ASN A 32 -22.21 -3.78 -9.34
N LEU A 33 -22.22 -4.82 -8.51
CA LEU A 33 -20.99 -5.40 -7.95
C LEU A 33 -20.16 -6.13 -9.02
N ASP A 34 -20.80 -6.73 -10.02
CA ASP A 34 -20.11 -7.42 -11.11
C ASP A 34 -19.27 -6.44 -11.93
N GLN A 35 -19.75 -5.22 -12.15
CA GLN A 35 -18.96 -4.16 -12.78
C GLN A 35 -17.71 -3.80 -11.96
N VAL A 36 -17.85 -3.67 -10.63
CA VAL A 36 -16.71 -3.39 -9.74
C VAL A 36 -15.68 -4.52 -9.85
N LEU A 37 -16.13 -5.77 -9.84
CA LEU A 37 -15.27 -6.94 -10.01
C LEU A 37 -14.55 -6.91 -11.36
N GLU A 38 -15.26 -6.71 -12.48
CA GLU A 38 -14.65 -6.68 -13.82
C GLU A 38 -13.60 -5.56 -13.96
N SER A 39 -13.88 -4.36 -13.42
CA SER A 39 -12.91 -3.27 -13.37
C SER A 39 -11.67 -3.64 -12.54
N ALA A 40 -11.84 -4.29 -11.40
CA ALA A 40 -10.74 -4.71 -10.54
C ALA A 40 -9.89 -5.82 -11.19
N LEU A 41 -10.53 -6.80 -11.84
CA LEU A 41 -9.85 -7.87 -12.59
C LEU A 41 -9.10 -7.31 -13.80
N ARG A 42 -9.66 -6.33 -14.51
CA ARG A 42 -8.97 -5.62 -15.59
C ARG A 42 -7.68 -4.98 -15.07
N ASP A 43 -7.77 -4.16 -14.03
CA ASP A 43 -6.62 -3.44 -13.48
C ASP A 43 -5.55 -4.41 -12.94
N ALA A 44 -5.95 -5.48 -12.24
CA ALA A 44 -5.02 -6.51 -11.77
C ALA A 44 -4.27 -7.22 -12.91
N ARG A 45 -4.97 -7.58 -13.99
CA ARG A 45 -4.36 -8.20 -15.18
C ARG A 45 -3.38 -7.26 -15.86
N SER A 46 -3.74 -5.98 -15.99
CA SER A 46 -2.87 -4.96 -16.57
C SER A 46 -1.60 -4.78 -15.73
N LEU A 47 -1.71 -4.68 -14.40
CA LEU A 47 -0.55 -4.61 -13.51
C LEU A 47 0.39 -5.82 -13.66
N LYS A 48 -0.17 -7.04 -13.71
CA LYS A 48 0.63 -8.27 -13.94
C LYS A 48 1.34 -8.25 -15.29
N LYS A 49 0.64 -7.95 -16.38
CA LYS A 49 1.23 -7.91 -17.73
C LYS A 49 2.34 -6.87 -17.86
N SER A 50 2.22 -5.77 -17.11
CA SER A 50 3.19 -4.68 -17.11
C SER A 50 4.39 -4.90 -16.19
N GLY A 51 4.46 -6.01 -15.45
CA GLY A 51 5.62 -6.36 -14.62
C GLY A 51 5.59 -5.85 -13.19
N ALA A 52 4.41 -5.45 -12.67
CA ALA A 52 4.26 -5.18 -11.24
C ALA A 52 4.59 -6.45 -10.42
N ASN A 53 5.15 -6.26 -9.22
CA ASN A 53 5.59 -7.36 -8.36
C ASN A 53 4.55 -7.75 -7.30
N ALA A 54 3.51 -6.94 -7.13
CA ALA A 54 2.40 -7.18 -6.22
C ALA A 54 1.18 -6.36 -6.65
N VAL A 55 0.01 -6.71 -6.11
CA VAL A 55 -1.21 -5.89 -6.17
C VAL A 55 -1.65 -5.49 -4.76
N ILE A 56 -2.14 -4.26 -4.60
CA ILE A 56 -2.79 -3.79 -3.37
C ILE A 56 -4.24 -3.45 -3.72
N ILE A 57 -5.18 -4.12 -3.06
CA ILE A 57 -6.61 -3.89 -3.26
C ILE A 57 -7.06 -2.86 -2.22
N GLU A 58 -7.64 -1.75 -2.69
CA GLU A 58 -8.07 -0.64 -1.85
C GLU A 58 -9.47 -0.17 -2.22
N ASN A 59 -10.32 0.06 -1.22
CA ASN A 59 -11.68 0.59 -1.39
C ASN A 59 -11.69 2.11 -1.68
N PHE A 60 -10.83 2.58 -2.58
CA PHE A 60 -10.52 3.99 -2.82
C PHE A 60 -11.73 4.87 -3.13
N ASN A 61 -12.79 4.33 -3.75
CA ASN A 61 -13.99 5.11 -4.10
C ASN A 61 -15.15 4.98 -3.10
N ASP A 62 -14.89 4.48 -1.88
CA ASP A 62 -15.89 4.41 -0.80
C ASP A 62 -16.06 5.73 -0.01
N TYR A 63 -15.70 6.88 -0.60
CA TYR A 63 -15.78 8.15 0.12
C TYR A 63 -17.25 8.61 0.29
N PRO A 64 -17.57 9.28 1.42
CA PRO A 64 -16.73 9.49 2.60
C PRO A 64 -16.46 8.19 3.36
N PHE A 65 -15.21 7.97 3.75
CA PHE A 65 -14.78 6.74 4.42
C PHE A 65 -15.22 6.70 5.88
N TYR A 66 -15.46 5.49 6.38
CA TYR A 66 -15.48 5.25 7.82
C TYR A 66 -14.07 5.41 8.42
N PRO A 67 -13.93 5.97 9.63
CA PRO A 67 -12.66 5.94 10.35
C PRO A 67 -12.14 4.51 10.55
N ASP A 68 -13.06 3.60 10.90
CA ASP A 68 -12.89 2.16 11.02
C ASP A 68 -14.18 1.48 10.53
N THR A 69 -14.05 0.56 9.59
CA THR A 69 -15.15 -0.13 8.91
C THR A 69 -15.70 -1.25 9.78
N MET A 70 -16.98 -1.15 10.14
CA MET A 70 -17.76 -2.21 10.80
C MET A 70 -18.83 -2.80 9.86
N GLU A 71 -18.90 -2.31 8.64
CA GLU A 71 -19.90 -2.59 7.63
C GLU A 71 -19.63 -3.95 6.96
N PRO A 72 -20.48 -4.97 7.22
CA PRO A 72 -20.25 -6.31 6.72
C PRO A 72 -20.28 -6.39 5.19
N GLU A 73 -21.05 -5.53 4.52
CA GLU A 73 -21.13 -5.45 3.06
C GLU A 73 -19.80 -5.03 2.43
N THR A 74 -19.09 -4.04 2.99
CA THR A 74 -17.77 -3.61 2.52
C THR A 74 -16.76 -4.76 2.67
N VAL A 75 -16.75 -5.41 3.84
CA VAL A 75 -15.85 -6.54 4.12
C VAL A 75 -16.15 -7.72 3.20
N ALA A 76 -17.42 -8.08 3.01
CA ALA A 76 -17.84 -9.19 2.17
C ALA A 76 -17.50 -8.93 0.69
N SER A 77 -17.79 -7.74 0.18
CA SER A 77 -17.49 -7.38 -1.20
C SER A 77 -15.98 -7.37 -1.49
N LEU A 78 -15.18 -6.77 -0.62
CA LEU A 78 -13.73 -6.73 -0.81
C LEU A 78 -13.12 -8.14 -0.67
N THR A 79 -13.63 -8.98 0.25
CA THR A 79 -13.21 -10.39 0.36
C THR A 79 -13.46 -11.15 -0.94
N MET A 80 -14.67 -11.02 -1.51
CA MET A 80 -15.03 -11.69 -2.76
C MET A 80 -14.14 -11.23 -3.91
N ILE A 81 -13.97 -9.91 -4.07
CA ILE A 81 -13.14 -9.34 -5.14
C ILE A 81 -11.68 -9.78 -4.99
N ALA A 82 -11.12 -9.75 -3.78
CA ALA A 82 -9.76 -10.22 -3.52
C ALA A 82 -9.59 -11.71 -3.82
N HIS A 83 -10.60 -12.52 -3.49
CA HIS A 83 -10.59 -13.94 -3.81
C HIS A 83 -10.59 -14.21 -5.32
N GLU A 84 -11.39 -13.47 -6.09
CA GLU A 84 -11.42 -13.60 -7.56
C GLU A 84 -10.13 -13.08 -8.21
N ILE A 85 -9.57 -11.96 -7.74
CA ILE A 85 -8.26 -11.47 -8.22
C ILE A 85 -7.17 -12.54 -8.02
N ARG A 86 -7.17 -13.25 -6.88
CA ARG A 86 -6.18 -14.31 -6.61
C ARG A 86 -6.26 -15.48 -7.59
N LYS A 87 -7.44 -15.74 -8.18
CA LYS A 87 -7.59 -16.79 -9.21
C LYS A 87 -7.03 -16.34 -10.56
N GLU A 88 -7.04 -15.03 -10.83
CA GLU A 88 -6.65 -14.43 -12.11
C GLU A 88 -5.16 -14.07 -12.18
N VAL A 89 -4.55 -13.65 -11.05
CA VAL A 89 -3.13 -13.27 -10.98
C VAL A 89 -2.40 -13.99 -9.84
N ASP A 90 -1.15 -14.35 -10.11
CA ASP A 90 -0.22 -15.08 -9.22
C ASP A 90 0.75 -14.13 -8.50
N LEU A 91 0.39 -12.85 -8.38
CA LEU A 91 1.18 -11.84 -7.68
C LEU A 91 0.86 -11.87 -6.17
N PRO A 92 1.85 -11.61 -5.31
CA PRO A 92 1.60 -11.24 -3.92
C PRO A 92 0.54 -10.13 -3.81
N MET A 93 -0.30 -10.24 -2.80
CA MET A 93 -1.48 -9.41 -2.60
C MET A 93 -1.41 -8.67 -1.27
N GLY A 94 -1.74 -7.40 -1.31
CA GLY A 94 -1.97 -6.54 -0.17
C GLY A 94 -3.44 -6.16 -0.03
N ILE A 95 -3.92 -6.07 1.20
CA ILE A 95 -5.24 -5.51 1.52
C ILE A 95 -5.08 -4.15 2.20
N ASN A 96 -5.75 -3.11 1.67
CA ASN A 96 -5.88 -1.80 2.29
C ASN A 96 -7.37 -1.46 2.42
N ILE A 97 -7.85 -1.18 3.63
CA ILE A 97 -9.22 -0.71 3.84
C ILE A 97 -9.15 0.66 4.50
N LEU A 98 -9.59 1.67 3.75
CA LEU A 98 -9.61 3.05 4.20
C LEU A 98 -10.74 3.29 5.21
N ARG A 99 -10.53 4.11 6.25
CA ARG A 99 -9.27 4.84 6.51
C ARG A 99 -8.24 4.07 7.32
N ASN A 100 -8.62 3.32 8.36
CA ASN A 100 -7.68 2.54 9.16
C ASN A 100 -8.27 1.22 9.68
N SER A 101 -9.07 0.54 8.85
CA SER A 101 -9.88 -0.62 9.23
C SER A 101 -9.06 -1.91 9.34
N TRP A 102 -8.09 -1.92 10.26
CA TRP A 102 -7.04 -2.94 10.38
C TRP A 102 -7.58 -4.34 10.65
N LYS A 103 -8.67 -4.44 11.41
CA LYS A 103 -9.25 -5.73 11.79
C LYS A 103 -9.90 -6.41 10.60
N ALA A 104 -10.65 -5.64 9.81
CA ALA A 104 -11.19 -6.09 8.54
C ALA A 104 -10.06 -6.45 7.57
N ALA A 105 -9.03 -5.61 7.42
CA ALA A 105 -7.91 -5.89 6.53
C ALA A 105 -7.20 -7.23 6.86
N LEU A 106 -6.90 -7.49 8.15
CA LEU A 106 -6.31 -8.76 8.59
C LEU A 106 -7.26 -9.96 8.39
N ALA A 107 -8.56 -9.79 8.65
CA ALA A 107 -9.54 -10.84 8.46
C ALA A 107 -9.64 -11.25 6.98
N ILE A 108 -9.72 -10.27 6.08
CA ILE A 108 -9.74 -10.51 4.64
C ILE A 108 -8.43 -11.17 4.22
N ALA A 109 -7.28 -10.62 4.62
CA ALA A 109 -5.98 -11.16 4.28
C ALA A 109 -5.84 -12.64 4.67
N GLY A 110 -6.28 -13.01 5.87
CA GLY A 110 -6.25 -14.40 6.32
C GLY A 110 -7.15 -15.34 5.51
N VAL A 111 -8.35 -14.88 5.14
CA VAL A 111 -9.32 -15.70 4.37
C VAL A 111 -8.88 -15.89 2.92
N VAL A 112 -8.36 -14.83 2.29
CA VAL A 112 -7.95 -14.87 0.88
C VAL A 112 -6.49 -15.30 0.69
N GLY A 113 -5.73 -15.45 1.77
CA GLY A 113 -4.32 -15.80 1.75
C GLY A 113 -3.40 -14.66 1.28
N ALA A 114 -3.75 -13.41 1.55
CA ALA A 114 -2.92 -12.25 1.23
C ALA A 114 -1.65 -12.20 2.07
N GLU A 115 -0.56 -11.72 1.47
CA GLU A 115 0.78 -11.75 2.04
C GLU A 115 1.04 -10.54 2.95
N PHE A 116 0.29 -9.45 2.77
CA PHE A 116 0.43 -8.26 3.60
C PHE A 116 -0.87 -7.45 3.71
N ILE A 117 -0.90 -6.55 4.70
CA ILE A 117 -1.87 -5.47 4.80
C ILE A 117 -1.13 -4.14 4.79
N ARG A 118 -1.81 -3.10 4.29
CA ARG A 118 -1.37 -1.71 4.39
C ARG A 118 -2.26 -0.97 5.38
N LEU A 119 -1.65 -0.31 6.35
CA LEU A 119 -2.33 0.52 7.34
C LEU A 119 -1.88 1.96 7.21
N ASN A 120 -2.84 2.87 7.13
CA ASN A 120 -2.54 4.28 7.07
C ASN A 120 -2.13 4.83 8.44
N ILE A 121 -2.56 4.24 9.55
CA ILE A 121 -2.24 4.71 10.90
C ILE A 121 -1.98 3.50 11.82
N LEU A 122 -0.71 3.14 12.02
CA LEU A 122 -0.32 2.05 12.94
C LEU A 122 0.04 2.56 14.35
N THR A 123 0.62 3.76 14.46
CA THR A 123 0.97 4.40 15.73
C THR A 123 0.43 5.83 15.78
N ASP A 124 0.44 6.41 16.99
CA ASP A 124 -0.01 7.78 17.29
C ASP A 124 -1.53 8.00 17.15
N ALA A 125 -1.96 9.24 17.38
CA ALA A 125 -3.33 9.68 17.12
C ALA A 125 -3.28 10.76 16.04
N TYR A 126 -4.21 10.69 15.09
CA TYR A 126 -4.25 11.59 13.94
C TYR A 126 -5.58 12.34 13.88
N ILE A 127 -5.51 13.58 13.41
CA ILE A 127 -6.66 14.36 12.96
C ILE A 127 -6.77 14.17 11.45
N THR A 128 -7.95 13.78 10.99
CA THR A 128 -8.25 13.45 9.58
C THR A 128 -9.54 14.14 9.13
N ASP A 129 -9.90 14.00 7.86
CA ASP A 129 -11.22 14.37 7.31
C ASP A 129 -12.36 13.50 7.87
N GLN A 130 -12.07 12.37 8.53
CA GLN A 130 -13.01 11.56 9.31
C GLN A 130 -13.03 11.92 10.82
N GLY A 131 -12.30 12.95 11.24
CA GLY A 131 -12.11 13.31 12.65
C GLY A 131 -10.91 12.61 13.29
N PHE A 132 -11.02 12.26 14.57
CA PHE A 132 -9.93 11.62 15.31
C PHE A 132 -9.82 10.13 15.00
N ILE A 133 -8.63 9.68 14.62
CA ILE A 133 -8.30 8.27 14.49
C ILE A 133 -7.17 7.93 15.47
N ASN A 134 -7.43 7.00 16.38
CA ASN A 134 -6.42 6.48 17.30
C ASN A 134 -5.82 5.22 16.71
N ALA A 135 -4.50 5.15 16.65
CA ALA A 135 -3.84 3.94 16.20
C ALA A 135 -3.89 2.83 17.26
N GLU A 136 -3.98 1.60 16.80
CA GLU A 136 -4.19 0.44 17.66
C GLU A 136 -3.17 -0.67 17.40
N ALA A 137 -1.88 -0.35 17.15
CA ALA A 137 -0.82 -1.36 16.93
C ALA A 137 -0.89 -2.54 17.91
N HIS A 138 -1.14 -2.26 19.18
CA HIS A 138 -1.26 -3.26 20.22
C HIS A 138 -2.42 -4.26 19.99
N LEU A 139 -3.54 -3.83 19.40
CA LEU A 139 -4.63 -4.73 18.99
C LEU A 139 -4.33 -5.40 17.66
N VAL A 140 -3.77 -4.67 16.68
CA VAL A 140 -3.34 -5.22 15.39
C VAL A 140 -2.45 -6.44 15.58
N MET A 141 -1.38 -6.31 16.38
CA MET A 141 -0.41 -7.39 16.60
C MET A 141 -1.01 -8.58 17.36
N ARG A 142 -1.89 -8.33 18.33
CA ARG A 142 -2.58 -9.41 19.08
C ARG A 142 -3.58 -10.13 18.20
N TYR A 143 -4.32 -9.41 17.36
CA TYR A 143 -5.29 -10.01 16.45
C TYR A 143 -4.61 -10.82 15.34
N ARG A 144 -3.54 -10.28 14.75
CA ARG A 144 -2.69 -11.02 13.80
C ARG A 144 -2.23 -12.36 14.38
N LYS A 145 -1.70 -12.34 15.62
CA LYS A 145 -1.29 -13.56 16.34
C LYS A 145 -2.48 -14.47 16.67
N HIS A 146 -3.61 -13.91 17.09
CA HIS A 146 -4.81 -14.67 17.42
C HIS A 146 -5.33 -15.49 16.24
N LEU A 147 -5.23 -14.95 15.02
CA LEU A 147 -5.62 -15.64 13.79
C LEU A 147 -4.52 -16.55 13.21
N GLY A 148 -3.33 -16.62 13.81
CA GLY A 148 -2.19 -17.35 13.26
C GLY A 148 -1.63 -16.76 11.97
N LEU A 149 -1.75 -15.44 11.80
CA LEU A 149 -1.38 -14.70 10.59
C LEU A 149 -0.04 -13.97 10.71
N GLU A 150 0.91 -14.49 11.51
CA GLU A 150 2.25 -13.87 11.65
C GLU A 150 3.05 -13.85 10.33
N ASN A 151 2.66 -14.65 9.34
CA ASN A 151 3.16 -14.58 7.98
C ASN A 151 2.64 -13.36 7.20
N VAL A 152 1.48 -12.81 7.56
CA VAL A 152 0.91 -11.60 6.94
C VAL A 152 1.64 -10.36 7.45
N LYS A 153 2.34 -9.67 6.54
CA LYS A 153 3.15 -8.50 6.88
C LYS A 153 2.29 -7.26 7.09
N VAL A 154 2.71 -6.39 8.01
CA VAL A 154 2.06 -5.10 8.28
C VAL A 154 2.92 -3.99 7.73
N PHE A 155 2.51 -3.42 6.60
CA PHE A 155 3.15 -2.23 6.04
C PHE A 155 2.40 -1.00 6.52
N ALA A 156 3.11 -0.06 7.13
CA ALA A 156 2.51 1.08 7.79
C ALA A 156 2.94 2.38 7.13
N ASP A 157 1.98 3.23 6.79
CA ASP A 157 2.27 4.58 6.34
C ASP A 157 2.87 5.41 7.48
N ILE A 158 3.81 6.27 7.11
CA ILE A 158 4.30 7.37 7.93
C ILE A 158 4.03 8.67 7.17
N GLN A 159 3.47 9.67 7.85
CA GLN A 159 2.94 10.90 7.24
C GLN A 159 1.85 10.65 6.20
N THR A 160 0.73 10.11 6.67
CA THR A 160 -0.45 9.79 5.87
C THR A 160 -1.09 11.03 5.25
N LYS A 161 -1.42 10.97 3.97
CA LYS A 161 -2.16 12.03 3.27
C LYS A 161 -3.50 12.32 3.94
N HIS A 162 -3.97 13.56 3.86
CA HIS A 162 -5.22 14.03 4.48
C HIS A 162 -5.29 13.78 6.00
N ALA A 163 -4.14 13.63 6.65
CA ALA A 163 -4.04 13.39 8.07
C ALA A 163 -2.82 14.13 8.66
N ALA A 164 -2.94 14.58 9.91
CA ALA A 164 -1.82 15.12 10.67
C ALA A 164 -1.78 14.48 12.06
N PRO A 165 -0.59 14.20 12.61
CA PRO A 165 -0.46 13.79 14.00
C PRO A 165 -1.12 14.83 14.92
N LEU A 166 -1.86 14.38 15.94
CA LEU A 166 -2.52 15.24 16.92
C LEU A 166 -1.54 16.20 17.61
N ALA A 167 -0.31 15.74 17.83
CA ALA A 167 0.79 16.58 18.27
C ALA A 167 1.93 16.46 17.26
N PRO A 168 2.58 17.58 16.87
CA PRO A 168 3.70 17.53 15.94
C PRO A 168 4.86 16.74 16.55
N ARG A 169 5.43 15.82 15.78
CA ARG A 169 6.58 15.01 16.16
C ARG A 169 7.61 14.99 15.04
N PRO A 170 8.92 14.94 15.34
CA PRO A 170 9.95 14.79 14.31
C PRO A 170 9.75 13.49 13.52
N LEU A 171 9.96 13.53 12.20
CA LEU A 171 9.75 12.39 11.31
C LEU A 171 10.53 11.14 11.75
N GLY A 172 11.81 11.29 12.13
CA GLY A 172 12.61 10.17 12.61
C GLY A 172 12.07 9.54 13.91
N VAL A 173 11.39 10.31 14.76
CA VAL A 173 10.72 9.77 15.95
C VAL A 173 9.49 8.96 15.55
N LEU A 174 8.66 9.50 14.65
CA LEU A 174 7.50 8.78 14.10
C LEU A 174 7.93 7.45 13.46
N ALA A 175 8.95 7.48 12.60
CA ALA A 175 9.49 6.30 11.93
C ALA A 175 9.94 5.20 12.93
N ARG A 176 10.69 5.56 13.97
CA ARG A 176 11.14 4.60 15.00
C ARG A 176 9.97 4.03 15.80
N ASP A 177 9.01 4.86 16.16
CA ASP A 177 7.85 4.40 16.92
C ASP A 177 6.98 3.47 16.07
N THR A 178 6.68 3.82 14.82
CA THR A 178 5.93 2.96 13.89
C THR A 178 6.65 1.64 13.63
N ALA A 179 7.95 1.67 13.37
CA ALA A 179 8.72 0.46 13.09
C ALA A 179 8.88 -0.43 14.33
N TYR A 180 9.48 0.08 15.40
CA TYR A 180 9.94 -0.77 16.50
C TYR A 180 8.90 -0.94 17.61
N ARG A 181 8.12 0.11 17.93
CA ARG A 181 7.05 0.01 18.95
C ARG A 181 5.74 -0.48 18.35
N GLY A 182 5.44 -0.05 17.13
CA GLY A 182 4.30 -0.49 16.33
C GLY A 182 4.49 -1.87 15.71
N MET A 183 5.74 -2.33 15.60
CA MET A 183 6.12 -3.61 14.99
C MET A 183 5.74 -3.70 13.50
N ALA A 184 5.88 -2.58 12.75
CA ALA A 184 5.70 -2.59 11.31
C ALA A 184 6.78 -3.43 10.63
N ASP A 185 6.39 -4.23 9.65
CA ASP A 185 7.29 -5.05 8.84
C ASP A 185 7.97 -4.22 7.72
N ALA A 186 7.36 -3.10 7.32
CA ALA A 186 7.94 -2.06 6.46
C ALA A 186 7.24 -0.72 6.69
N LEU A 187 7.93 0.38 6.35
CA LEU A 187 7.37 1.73 6.38
C LEU A 187 7.07 2.22 4.97
N ILE A 188 5.90 2.84 4.77
CA ILE A 188 5.52 3.51 3.54
C ILE A 188 5.59 5.02 3.77
N LEU A 189 6.45 5.73 3.04
CA LEU A 189 6.56 7.18 3.14
C LEU A 189 5.91 7.83 1.92
N ALA A 190 4.89 8.65 2.16
CA ALA A 190 4.23 9.44 1.13
C ALA A 190 4.73 10.90 1.13
N GLY A 191 4.57 11.57 -0.01
CA GLY A 191 4.56 13.02 -0.11
C GLY A 191 3.21 13.61 0.34
N GLU A 192 3.07 14.92 0.23
CA GLU A 192 1.89 15.65 0.70
C GLU A 192 0.62 15.23 -0.04
N GLU A 193 0.70 15.06 -1.36
CA GLU A 193 -0.40 14.67 -2.21
C GLU A 193 -0.12 13.38 -2.99
N SER A 194 -1.13 12.83 -3.65
CA SER A 194 -0.97 11.58 -4.41
C SER A 194 -0.03 11.68 -5.61
N ALA A 195 0.07 12.87 -6.19
CA ALA A 195 0.99 13.15 -7.30
C ALA A 195 2.44 13.39 -6.85
N ASP A 196 2.66 13.68 -5.57
CA ASP A 196 3.95 14.13 -5.07
C ASP A 196 4.71 13.00 -4.37
N PRO A 197 5.96 12.72 -4.76
CA PRO A 197 6.79 11.78 -4.01
C PRO A 197 7.33 12.45 -2.74
N PRO A 198 7.77 11.67 -1.74
CA PRO A 198 8.47 12.21 -0.59
C PRO A 198 9.80 12.85 -1.01
N SER A 199 10.22 13.87 -0.27
CA SER A 199 11.52 14.52 -0.50
C SER A 199 12.69 13.57 -0.21
N VAL A 200 13.83 13.81 -0.86
CA VAL A 200 15.07 13.05 -0.62
C VAL A 200 15.53 13.22 0.82
N GLU A 201 15.34 14.42 1.38
CA GLU A 201 15.65 14.75 2.77
C GLU A 201 14.83 13.87 3.73
N ASN A 202 13.53 13.73 3.49
CA ASN A 202 12.66 12.89 4.32
C ASN A 202 13.02 11.41 4.19
N LEU A 203 13.29 10.91 2.97
CA LEU A 203 13.74 9.54 2.75
C LEU A 203 15.04 9.23 3.52
N LYS A 204 16.02 10.14 3.46
CA LYS A 204 17.28 10.00 4.19
C LYS A 204 17.08 10.06 5.71
N ALA A 205 16.24 10.97 6.20
CA ALA A 205 15.94 11.10 7.62
C ALA A 205 15.26 9.85 8.18
N VAL A 206 14.34 9.24 7.43
CA VAL A 206 13.71 7.96 7.82
C VAL A 206 14.74 6.84 7.79
N ARG A 207 15.57 6.74 6.73
CA ARG A 207 16.64 5.73 6.66
C ARG A 207 17.62 5.81 7.82
N GLU A 208 18.04 7.01 8.21
CA GLU A 208 18.93 7.22 9.37
C GLU A 208 18.25 6.78 10.67
N ALA A 209 16.95 7.03 10.81
CA ALA A 209 16.19 6.67 12.00
C ALA A 209 15.92 5.16 12.12
N VAL A 210 15.76 4.45 10.99
CA VAL A 210 15.44 3.02 10.92
C VAL A 210 16.31 2.28 9.87
N PRO A 211 17.61 2.05 10.14
CA PRO A 211 18.54 1.54 9.14
C PRO A 211 18.24 0.11 8.67
N ASP A 212 17.55 -0.69 9.49
CA ASP A 212 17.26 -2.12 9.29
C ASP A 212 15.84 -2.41 8.81
N VAL A 213 15.00 -1.38 8.64
CA VAL A 213 13.58 -1.52 8.26
C VAL A 213 13.40 -1.13 6.79
N PRO A 214 12.65 -1.90 5.98
CA PRO A 214 12.39 -1.53 4.60
C PRO A 214 11.56 -0.24 4.49
N ILE A 215 11.94 0.62 3.54
CA ILE A 215 11.26 1.88 3.23
C ILE A 215 10.68 1.80 1.82
N ILE A 216 9.38 2.00 1.69
CA ILE A 216 8.64 1.98 0.43
C ILE A 216 8.15 3.39 0.13
N ILE A 217 8.31 3.87 -1.10
CA ILE A 217 7.74 5.16 -1.51
C ILE A 217 6.23 4.99 -1.76
N GLY A 218 5.39 5.77 -1.09
CA GLY A 218 3.93 5.62 -1.09
C GLY A 218 3.15 6.47 -2.11
N SER A 219 3.80 7.41 -2.79
CA SER A 219 3.12 8.35 -3.71
C SER A 219 4.05 8.97 -4.73
N GLY A 220 3.47 9.62 -5.75
CA GLY A 220 4.18 10.40 -6.76
C GLY A 220 5.20 9.64 -7.61
N MET A 221 5.15 8.31 -7.60
CA MET A 221 5.98 7.48 -8.45
C MET A 221 5.46 7.50 -9.88
N LYS A 222 6.35 7.88 -10.79
CA LYS A 222 6.22 7.89 -12.25
C LYS A 222 7.57 7.50 -12.86
N VAL A 223 7.63 7.33 -14.18
CA VAL A 223 8.88 7.06 -14.90
C VAL A 223 9.93 8.13 -14.58
N GLU A 224 9.50 9.39 -14.47
CA GLU A 224 10.35 10.55 -14.23
C GLU A 224 10.92 10.59 -12.80
N THR A 225 10.23 9.98 -11.83
CA THR A 225 10.61 9.97 -10.41
C THR A 225 11.18 8.62 -9.94
N ALA A 226 11.36 7.66 -10.87
CA ALA A 226 11.92 6.34 -10.58
C ALA A 226 13.31 6.39 -9.93
N ASN A 227 14.10 7.44 -10.21
CA ASN A 227 15.43 7.66 -9.63
C ASN A 227 15.42 7.82 -8.09
N LEU A 228 14.26 8.07 -7.46
CA LEU A 228 14.13 8.12 -6.00
C LEU A 228 14.30 6.75 -5.34
N LEU A 229 14.12 5.65 -6.08
CA LEU A 229 14.35 4.30 -5.60
C LEU A 229 15.82 3.99 -5.28
N LYS A 230 16.76 4.93 -5.49
CA LYS A 230 18.10 4.82 -4.91
C LYS A 230 18.14 5.07 -3.39
N TYR A 231 17.08 5.64 -2.83
CA TYR A 231 16.95 5.95 -1.40
C TYR A 231 15.89 5.10 -0.69
N ALA A 232 15.25 4.17 -1.40
CA ALA A 232 14.15 3.35 -0.91
C ALA A 232 14.26 1.91 -1.43
N ASP A 233 13.55 1.00 -0.78
CA ASP A 233 13.58 -0.44 -1.03
C ASP A 233 12.37 -0.93 -1.82
N GLY A 234 11.50 -0.04 -2.29
CA GLY A 234 10.31 -0.37 -3.07
C GLY A 234 9.43 0.86 -3.35
N ALA A 235 8.38 0.67 -4.14
CA ALA A 235 7.42 1.73 -4.46
C ALA A 235 5.99 1.18 -4.56
N VAL A 236 5.04 1.91 -3.99
CA VAL A 236 3.63 1.83 -4.33
C VAL A 236 3.41 2.61 -5.62
N PHE A 237 2.73 1.98 -6.58
CA PHE A 237 2.47 2.54 -7.90
C PHE A 237 0.97 2.57 -8.17
N GLY A 238 0.36 3.73 -7.90
CA GLY A 238 -1.07 4.00 -8.12
C GLY A 238 -1.28 5.16 -9.07
N TYR A 239 -1.03 6.39 -8.63
CA TYR A 239 -1.28 7.60 -9.43
C TYR A 239 -0.64 7.57 -10.83
N GLY A 240 0.66 7.27 -10.92
CA GLY A 240 1.39 7.19 -12.18
C GLY A 240 1.04 5.99 -13.06
N SER A 241 0.24 5.04 -12.56
CA SER A 241 -0.22 3.89 -13.32
C SER A 241 -1.51 4.16 -14.08
N LYS A 242 -2.22 5.26 -13.81
CA LYS A 242 -3.55 5.52 -14.38
C LYS A 242 -3.50 6.29 -15.70
N ILE A 243 -4.50 6.07 -16.55
CA ILE A 243 -4.69 6.86 -17.78
C ILE A 243 -4.83 8.34 -17.40
N ASP A 244 -4.08 9.21 -18.08
CA ASP A 244 -4.01 10.66 -17.83
C ASP A 244 -3.65 11.06 -16.39
N ASP A 245 -3.12 10.14 -15.60
CA ASP A 245 -2.81 10.33 -14.18
C ASP A 245 -4.06 10.76 -13.37
N ILE A 246 -5.22 10.17 -13.68
CA ILE A 246 -6.47 10.36 -12.96
C ILE A 246 -6.76 9.11 -12.12
N MET A 247 -6.83 9.23 -10.80
CA MET A 247 -6.91 8.08 -9.87
C MET A 247 -8.07 7.12 -10.12
N THR A 248 -9.20 7.65 -10.63
CA THR A 248 -10.42 6.90 -10.93
C THR A 248 -10.39 6.23 -12.30
N ASN A 249 -9.41 6.54 -13.16
CA ASN A 249 -9.26 5.89 -14.45
C ASN A 249 -8.69 4.47 -14.29
N PRO A 250 -8.83 3.60 -15.32
CA PRO A 250 -8.15 2.31 -15.38
C PRO A 250 -6.62 2.43 -15.37
N VAL A 251 -5.96 1.32 -15.05
CA VAL A 251 -4.50 1.17 -15.21
C VAL A 251 -4.11 1.25 -16.70
N ASP A 252 -3.11 2.05 -17.01
CA ASP A 252 -2.44 2.15 -18.30
C ASP A 252 -1.27 1.15 -18.36
N GLU A 253 -1.40 0.13 -19.19
CA GLU A 253 -0.42 -0.95 -19.33
C GLU A 253 0.95 -0.44 -19.80
N GLU A 254 0.97 0.54 -20.71
CA GLU A 254 2.22 1.07 -21.30
C GLU A 254 2.99 1.90 -20.28
N LYS A 255 2.31 2.83 -19.60
CA LYS A 255 2.91 3.63 -18.53
C LYS A 255 3.48 2.73 -17.44
N THR A 256 2.69 1.74 -17.02
CA THR A 256 3.10 0.81 -15.97
C THR A 256 4.30 -0.03 -16.39
N ARG A 257 4.32 -0.51 -17.64
CA ARG A 257 5.43 -1.30 -18.17
C ARG A 257 6.72 -0.48 -18.22
N ARG A 258 6.65 0.76 -18.73
CA ARG A 258 7.80 1.67 -18.79
C ARG A 258 8.38 1.96 -17.40
N PHE A 259 7.52 2.10 -16.39
CA PHE A 259 7.97 2.29 -15.01
C PHE A 259 8.69 1.04 -14.49
N CYS A 260 8.06 -0.14 -14.62
CA CYS A 260 8.64 -1.40 -14.13
C CYS A 260 9.97 -1.74 -14.81
N GLU A 261 10.08 -1.57 -16.14
CA GLU A 261 11.33 -1.73 -16.88
C GLU A 261 12.43 -0.74 -16.42
N GLY A 262 12.04 0.48 -16.05
CA GLY A 262 12.95 1.45 -15.45
C GLY A 262 13.51 0.97 -14.11
N VAL A 263 12.65 0.43 -13.25
CA VAL A 263 13.07 -0.15 -11.96
C VAL A 263 13.95 -1.38 -12.17
N ASP A 264 13.66 -2.23 -13.14
CA ASP A 264 14.48 -3.40 -13.46
C ASP A 264 15.91 -3.03 -13.85
N LYS A 265 16.09 -1.97 -14.64
CA LYS A 265 17.42 -1.45 -14.99
C LYS A 265 18.19 -0.95 -13.76
N GLU A 266 17.51 -0.29 -12.82
CA GLU A 266 18.13 0.16 -11.56
C GLU A 266 18.56 -1.02 -10.68
N ARG A 267 17.79 -2.12 -10.66
CA ARG A 267 18.15 -3.37 -9.96
C ARG A 267 19.42 -3.99 -10.54
N GLN A 268 19.56 -4.00 -11.87
CA GLN A 268 20.73 -4.57 -12.57
C GLN A 268 22.00 -3.74 -12.33
N SER A 269 21.92 -2.42 -12.50
CA SER A 269 23.05 -1.50 -12.27
C SER A 269 23.57 -1.53 -10.83
N SER A 270 22.68 -1.73 -9.86
CA SER A 270 23.05 -1.86 -8.44
C SER A 270 23.90 -3.11 -8.20
N LYS A 271 23.59 -4.23 -8.86
CA LYS A 271 24.35 -5.50 -8.70
C LYS A 271 25.75 -5.43 -9.30
N GLU A 272 25.92 -4.80 -10.46
CA GLU A 272 27.24 -4.66 -11.11
C GLU A 272 28.23 -3.82 -10.27
N THR A 273 27.73 -2.81 -9.56
CA THR A 273 28.55 -1.91 -8.73
C THR A 273 29.16 -2.59 -7.50
N PHE A 274 28.57 -3.70 -7.01
CA PHE A 274 29.10 -4.47 -5.87
C PHE A 274 30.01 -5.64 -6.28
N THR A 275 30.26 -5.85 -7.57
CA THR A 275 31.06 -6.98 -8.08
C THR A 275 32.47 -6.58 -8.56
N VAL A 276 32.93 -5.37 -8.20
CA VAL A 276 34.27 -4.83 -8.53
C VAL A 276 35.11 -4.63 -7.28
#